data_AF-A0A2N4UJJ2-F1
#
_entry.id   AF-A0A2N4UJJ2-F1
#
_cell.length_a   1.000
_cell.length_b   1.000
_cell.length_c   1.000
_cell.angle_alpha   90.00
_cell.angle_beta   90.00
_cell.angle_gamma   90.00
#
_symmetry.space_group_name_H-M   'P 1'
#
loop_
_entity.id
_entity.type
_entity.pdbx_description
1 polymer ?
#
loop_
_entity_poly.entity_id
_entity_poly.type
_entity_poly.pdbx_seq_one_letter_code
_entity_poly.pdbx_strand_id
1 'polypeptide(L)'
;MFQTFVLYALPFSFTLLVACALTSVVSAIVLLLFRLRKTNEILRHPYLKHQPWERYPVSIRAAILLDYFLRLAFPKSTFWIAGEANRLLPHVEPADVPIGIKWPIVGLWAGCFIGTAAMLVLWSLILLTMKA
;
A
#
# COMPACT_ATOMS: atom_id res chain seq x y z
N MET A 1 6.08 4.50 35.15
CA MET A 1 5.09 4.67 34.07
C MET A 1 5.74 4.56 32.68
N PHE A 2 6.80 5.32 32.37
CA PHE A 2 7.52 5.21 31.09
C PHE A 2 8.09 3.82 30.78
N GLN A 3 8.75 3.17 31.75
CA GLN A 3 9.27 1.82 31.61
C GLN A 3 8.17 0.77 31.31
N THR A 4 7.04 0.87 31.99
CA THR A 4 5.86 0.02 31.75
C THR A 4 5.30 0.23 30.35
N PHE A 5 5.23 1.48 29.88
CA PHE A 5 4.80 1.79 28.52
C PHE A 5 5.72 1.17 27.46
N VAL A 6 7.04 1.32 27.60
CA VAL A 6 8.04 0.75 26.68
C VAL A 6 7.94 -0.78 26.64
N LEU A 7 7.76 -1.43 27.80
CA LEU A 7 7.63 -2.88 27.93
C LEU A 7 6.51 -3.45 27.06
N TYR A 8 5.38 -2.74 26.92
CA TYR A 8 4.26 -3.17 26.07
C TYR A 8 4.33 -2.64 24.64
N ALA A 9 4.75 -1.38 24.46
CA ALA A 9 4.76 -0.73 23.15
C ALA A 9 5.81 -1.33 22.20
N LEU A 10 6.94 -1.81 22.72
CA LEU A 10 8.02 -2.39 21.93
C LEU A 10 7.64 -3.73 21.28
N PRO A 11 7.16 -4.77 22.01
CA PRO A 11 6.71 -6.01 21.38
C PRO A 11 5.47 -5.81 20.51
N PHE A 12 4.58 -4.88 20.88
CA PHE A 12 3.42 -4.54 20.07
C PHE A 12 3.81 -3.94 18.73
N SER A 13 4.66 -2.91 18.72
CA SER A 13 5.13 -2.27 17.48
C SER A 13 5.92 -3.22 16.60
N PHE A 14 6.71 -4.12 17.18
CA PHE A 14 7.37 -5.19 16.43
C PHE A 14 6.37 -6.17 15.80
N THR A 15 5.38 -6.65 16.56
CA THR A 15 4.35 -7.57 16.05
C THR A 15 3.53 -6.91 14.93
N LEU A 16 3.17 -5.64 15.11
CA LEU A 16 2.47 -4.85 14.10
C LEU A 16 3.33 -4.72 12.83
N LEU A 17 4.61 -4.42 12.96
CA LEU A 17 5.55 -4.33 11.83
C LEU A 17 5.62 -5.66 11.06
N VAL A 18 5.74 -6.78 11.77
CA VAL A 18 5.76 -8.12 11.16
C VAL A 18 4.43 -8.43 10.46
N ALA A 19 3.30 -8.12 11.09
CA ALA A 19 1.98 -8.31 10.50
C ALA A 19 1.78 -7.49 9.22
N CYS A 20 2.23 -6.23 9.23
CA CYS A 20 2.24 -5.36 8.05
C CYS A 20 3.12 -5.93 6.93
N ALA A 21 4.34 -6.36 7.26
CA ALA A 21 5.26 -6.95 6.29
C ALA A 21 4.68 -8.22 5.65
N LEU A 22 4.15 -9.14 6.45
CA LEU A 22 3.52 -10.36 5.95
C LEU A 22 2.31 -10.06 5.07
N THR A 23 1.46 -9.12 5.48
CA THR A 23 0.27 -8.72 4.70
C THR A 23 0.68 -8.11 3.36
N SER A 24 1.68 -7.23 3.35
CA SER A 24 2.21 -6.65 2.11
C SER A 24 2.83 -7.71 1.20
N VAL A 25 3.60 -8.65 1.74
CA VAL A 25 4.22 -9.74 0.95
C VAL A 25 3.16 -10.67 0.36
N VAL A 26 2.20 -11.13 1.16
CA VAL A 26 1.11 -12.00 0.69
C VAL A 26 0.29 -11.28 -0.38
N SER A 27 -0.03 -10.01 -0.16
CA SER A 27 -0.76 -9.20 -1.13
C SER A 27 0.02 -8.98 -2.42
N ALA A 28 1.33 -8.72 -2.34
CA ALA A 28 2.21 -8.62 -3.50
C ALA A 28 2.23 -9.92 -4.31
N ILE A 29 2.41 -11.07 -3.64
CA ILE A 29 2.45 -12.38 -4.29
C ILE A 29 1.14 -12.65 -5.00
N VAL A 30 0.00 -12.45 -4.32
CA VAL A 30 -1.32 -12.69 -4.93
C VAL A 30 -1.56 -11.75 -6.11
N LEU A 31 -1.20 -10.48 -5.96
CA LEU A 31 -1.36 -9.50 -7.02
C LEU A 31 -0.51 -9.84 -8.24
N LEU A 32 0.79 -10.07 -8.05
CA LEU A 32 1.75 -10.29 -9.13
C LEU A 32 1.52 -11.62 -9.87
N LEU A 33 1.20 -12.70 -9.16
CA LEU A 33 1.09 -14.03 -9.77
C LEU A 33 -0.31 -14.34 -10.33
N PHE A 34 -1.39 -13.90 -9.66
CA PHE A 34 -2.74 -14.38 -9.99
C PHE A 34 -3.70 -13.30 -10.49
N ARG A 35 -3.53 -12.04 -10.05
CA ARG A 35 -4.55 -11.00 -10.25
C ARG A 35 -4.10 -9.84 -11.12
N LEU A 36 -2.83 -9.78 -11.52
CA LEU A 36 -2.25 -8.63 -12.22
C LEU A 36 -2.97 -8.30 -13.53
N ARG A 37 -3.22 -9.32 -14.37
CA ARG A 37 -3.90 -9.15 -15.66
C ARG A 37 -5.33 -8.63 -15.48
N LYS A 38 -6.14 -9.28 -14.63
CA LYS A 38 -7.52 -8.84 -14.33
C LYS A 38 -7.56 -7.43 -13.72
N THR A 39 -6.60 -7.12 -12.85
CA THR A 39 -6.51 -5.78 -12.22
C THR A 39 -6.29 -4.71 -13.28
N ASN A 40 -5.35 -4.93 -14.20
CA ASN A 40 -5.07 -4.01 -15.29
C ASN A 40 -6.23 -3.91 -16.31
N GLU A 41 -6.95 -5.00 -16.56
CA GLU A 41 -8.13 -5.00 -17.44
C GLU A 41 -9.33 -4.24 -16.87
N ILE A 42 -9.48 -4.22 -15.54
CA ILE A 42 -10.57 -3.53 -14.83
C ILE A 42 -10.23 -2.05 -14.61
N LEU A 43 -9.04 -1.75 -14.07
CA LEU A 43 -8.66 -0.39 -13.69
C LEU A 43 -8.13 0.43 -14.87
N ARG A 44 -7.57 -0.23 -15.89
CA ARG A 44 -7.19 0.34 -17.20
C ARG A 44 -6.39 1.65 -17.07
N HIS A 45 -5.22 1.59 -16.44
CA HIS A 45 -4.37 2.78 -16.32
C HIS A 45 -4.04 3.39 -17.70
N PRO A 46 -4.07 4.73 -17.86
CA PRO A 46 -3.74 5.40 -19.12
C PRO A 46 -2.39 4.97 -19.73
N TYR A 47 -1.37 4.76 -18.89
CA TYR A 47 -0.06 4.27 -19.33
C TYR A 47 -0.10 2.92 -20.06
N LEU A 48 -1.07 2.06 -19.75
CA LEU A 48 -1.19 0.77 -20.42
C LEU A 48 -1.71 0.89 -21.87
N LYS A 49 -2.20 2.06 -22.28
CA LYS A 49 -2.55 2.34 -23.69
C LYS A 49 -1.33 2.56 -24.57
N HIS A 50 -0.22 3.07 -24.00
CA HIS A 50 0.99 3.37 -24.76
C HIS A 50 1.89 2.15 -24.90
N GLN A 51 1.93 1.29 -23.88
CA GLN A 51 2.86 0.17 -23.82
C GLN A 51 2.34 -0.95 -22.91
N PRO A 52 2.63 -2.23 -23.22
CA PRO A 52 2.29 -3.35 -22.35
C PRO A 52 3.03 -3.28 -21.01
N TRP A 53 2.37 -3.80 -19.95
CA TRP A 53 2.87 -3.82 -18.57
C TRP A 53 4.32 -4.30 -18.43
N GLU A 54 4.67 -5.39 -19.13
CA GLU A 54 5.97 -6.07 -19.03
C GLU A 54 7.15 -5.26 -19.54
N ARG A 55 6.90 -4.20 -20.30
CA ARG A 55 7.97 -3.36 -20.84
C ARG A 55 8.27 -2.16 -19.93
N TYR A 56 7.40 -1.87 -18.95
CA TYR A 56 7.63 -0.80 -17.99
C TYR A 56 8.65 -1.24 -16.93
N PRO A 57 9.51 -0.34 -16.44
CA PRO A 57 10.40 -0.62 -15.32
C PRO A 57 9.60 -0.82 -14.02
N VAL A 58 10.21 -1.47 -13.03
CA VAL A 58 9.57 -1.81 -11.74
C VAL A 58 9.02 -0.57 -11.03
N SER A 59 9.73 0.57 -11.10
CA SER A 59 9.31 1.84 -10.50
C SER A 59 7.97 2.35 -11.07
N ILE A 60 7.81 2.32 -12.40
CA ILE A 60 6.58 2.77 -13.05
C ILE A 60 5.44 1.78 -12.78
N ARG A 61 5.73 0.47 -12.76
CA ARG A 61 4.74 -0.54 -12.36
C ARG A 61 4.24 -0.29 -10.93
N ALA A 62 5.15 0.00 -10.01
CA ALA A 62 4.79 0.35 -8.64
C ALA A 62 3.96 1.65 -8.58
N ALA A 63 4.33 2.68 -9.35
CA ALA A 63 3.55 3.90 -9.44
C ALA A 63 2.11 3.64 -9.92
N ILE A 64 1.93 2.82 -10.96
CA ILE A 64 0.59 2.45 -11.44
C ILE A 64 -0.22 1.74 -10.34
N LEU A 65 0.39 0.81 -9.60
CA LEU A 65 -0.28 0.14 -8.47
C LEU A 65 -0.60 1.10 -7.33
N LEU A 66 0.25 2.10 -7.10
CA LEU A 66 0.02 3.15 -6.12
C LEU A 66 -1.15 4.04 -6.54
N ASP A 67 -1.22 4.44 -7.80
CA ASP A 67 -2.34 5.23 -8.34
C ASP A 67 -3.67 4.47 -8.21
N TYR A 68 -3.66 3.16 -8.48
CA TYR A 68 -4.79 2.29 -8.20
C TYR A 68 -5.17 2.28 -6.71
N PHE A 69 -4.19 2.17 -5.81
CA PHE A 69 -4.44 2.21 -4.37
C PHE A 69 -5.04 3.55 -3.95
N LEU A 70 -4.46 4.66 -4.38
CA LEU A 70 -4.90 6.00 -4.02
C LEU A 70 -6.33 6.26 -4.51
N ARG A 71 -6.66 5.82 -5.73
CA ARG A 71 -8.02 5.88 -6.27
C ARG A 71 -9.01 5.07 -5.43
N LEU A 72 -8.63 3.87 -4.99
CA LEU A 72 -9.51 2.98 -4.23
C LEU A 72 -9.66 3.39 -2.77
N ALA A 73 -8.60 3.84 -2.11
CA ALA A 73 -8.58 4.20 -0.70
C ALA A 73 -9.07 5.63 -0.45
N PHE A 74 -8.79 6.57 -1.37
CA PHE A 74 -9.10 7.99 -1.21
C PHE A 74 -9.82 8.58 -2.43
N PRO A 75 -11.00 8.06 -2.82
CA PRO A 75 -11.63 8.38 -4.10
C PRO A 75 -12.17 9.81 -4.25
N LYS A 76 -12.41 10.49 -3.13
CA LYS A 76 -12.90 11.87 -3.09
C LYS A 76 -11.79 12.87 -2.78
N SER A 77 -10.56 12.42 -2.58
CA SER A 77 -9.45 13.31 -2.26
C SER A 77 -9.02 14.07 -3.52
N THR A 78 -8.99 15.39 -3.43
CA THR A 78 -8.46 16.28 -4.47
C THR A 78 -7.05 16.77 -4.15
N PHE A 79 -6.48 16.31 -3.03
CA PHE A 79 -5.23 16.83 -2.47
C PHE A 79 -4.05 15.91 -2.80
N TRP A 80 -2.91 16.52 -3.18
CA TRP A 80 -1.62 15.84 -3.43
C TRP A 80 -1.70 14.72 -4.50
N ILE A 81 -0.90 13.67 -4.32
CA ILE A 81 -0.74 12.53 -5.22
C ILE A 81 -2.07 11.76 -5.38
N ALA A 82 -2.91 11.74 -4.33
CA ALA A 82 -4.23 11.12 -4.40
C ALA A 82 -5.18 11.87 -5.36
N GLY A 83 -5.10 13.21 -5.39
CA GLY A 83 -5.84 14.03 -6.35
C GLY A 83 -5.43 13.73 -7.80
N GLU A 84 -4.14 13.59 -8.06
CA GLU A 84 -3.65 13.26 -9.41
C GLU A 84 -4.06 11.84 -9.82
N ALA A 85 -3.94 10.85 -8.93
CA ALA A 85 -4.40 9.49 -9.19
C ALA A 85 -5.91 9.45 -9.51
N ASN A 86 -6.72 10.24 -8.79
CA ASN A 86 -8.16 10.39 -9.07
C ASN A 86 -8.43 11.05 -10.42
N ARG A 87 -7.59 11.99 -10.85
CA ARG A 87 -7.68 12.65 -12.16
C ARG A 87 -7.23 11.75 -13.31
N LEU A 88 -6.29 10.84 -13.06
CA LEU A 88 -5.81 9.84 -14.03
C LEU A 88 -6.78 8.66 -14.18
N LEU A 89 -7.55 8.34 -13.13
CA LEU A 89 -8.49 7.22 -13.10
C LEU A 89 -9.94 7.68 -12.83
N PRO A 90 -10.47 8.70 -13.55
CA PRO A 90 -11.80 9.23 -13.28
C PRO A 90 -12.89 8.22 -13.67
N HIS A 91 -12.61 7.34 -14.64
CA HIS A 91 -13.49 6.29 -15.12
C HIS A 91 -13.61 5.10 -14.16
N VAL A 92 -12.76 5.01 -13.15
CA VAL A 92 -12.82 3.92 -12.17
C VAL A 92 -13.72 4.36 -11.03
N GLU A 93 -14.89 3.76 -10.91
CA GLU A 93 -15.70 3.90 -9.71
C GLU A 93 -15.28 2.86 -8.66
N PRO A 94 -14.77 3.28 -7.49
CA PRO A 94 -14.31 2.34 -6.48
C PRO A 94 -15.42 1.42 -6.00
N ALA A 95 -16.69 1.83 -6.03
CA ALA A 95 -17.81 0.98 -5.60
C ALA A 95 -17.91 -0.28 -6.47
N ASP A 96 -17.71 -0.15 -7.78
CA ASP A 96 -17.88 -1.21 -8.78
C ASP A 96 -16.71 -2.19 -8.85
N VAL A 97 -15.55 -1.82 -8.30
CA VAL A 97 -14.36 -2.68 -8.36
C VAL A 97 -14.57 -3.91 -7.43
N PRO A 98 -14.44 -5.15 -7.94
CA PRO A 98 -14.62 -6.35 -7.13
C PRO A 98 -13.65 -6.41 -5.95
N ILE A 99 -14.11 -6.91 -4.81
CA ILE A 99 -13.29 -6.99 -3.59
C ILE A 99 -12.02 -7.84 -3.79
N GLY A 100 -12.10 -8.87 -4.63
CA GLY A 100 -10.98 -9.73 -5.03
C GLY A 100 -9.82 -8.99 -5.72
N ILE A 101 -10.07 -7.78 -6.23
CA ILE A 101 -9.07 -6.90 -6.86
C ILE A 101 -8.64 -5.79 -5.90
N LYS A 102 -9.56 -5.30 -5.05
CA LYS A 102 -9.25 -4.27 -4.06
C LYS A 102 -8.28 -4.77 -2.99
N TRP A 103 -8.56 -5.93 -2.40
CA TRP A 103 -7.83 -6.37 -1.21
C TRP A 103 -6.33 -6.54 -1.43
N PRO A 104 -5.81 -7.08 -2.56
CA PRO A 104 -4.37 -7.19 -2.75
C PRO A 104 -3.71 -5.83 -3.00
N ILE A 105 -4.38 -4.90 -3.67
CA ILE A 105 -3.85 -3.54 -3.89
C ILE A 105 -3.80 -2.78 -2.56
N VAL A 106 -4.92 -2.80 -1.82
CA VAL A 106 -5.03 -2.12 -0.53
C VAL A 106 -4.10 -2.77 0.48
N GLY A 107 -4.08 -4.10 0.58
CA GLY A 107 -3.20 -4.83 1.50
C GLY A 107 -1.72 -4.59 1.24
N LEU A 108 -1.31 -4.54 -0.03
CA LEU A 108 0.06 -4.22 -0.42
C LEU A 108 0.49 -2.85 0.11
N TRP A 109 -0.24 -1.79 -0.28
CA TRP A 109 0.15 -0.41 0.01
C TRP A 109 -0.17 0.02 1.43
N ALA A 110 -1.34 -0.35 1.98
CA ALA A 110 -1.67 -0.06 3.37
C ALA A 110 -0.69 -0.74 4.32
N GLY A 111 -0.31 -2.00 4.06
CA GLY A 111 0.72 -2.68 4.83
C GLY A 111 2.08 -1.97 4.76
N CYS A 112 2.48 -1.47 3.58
CA CYS A 112 3.72 -0.70 3.44
C CYS A 112 3.68 0.63 4.21
N PHE A 113 2.60 1.41 4.08
CA PHE A 113 2.48 2.71 4.76
C PHE A 113 2.36 2.56 6.27
N ILE A 114 1.47 1.67 6.75
CA ILE A 114 1.30 1.40 8.18
C ILE A 114 2.57 0.77 8.75
N GLY A 115 3.19 -0.15 8.03
CA GLY A 115 4.47 -0.77 8.40
C GLY A 115 5.59 0.26 8.52
N THR A 116 5.66 1.24 7.63
CA THR A 116 6.63 2.35 7.74
C THR A 116 6.40 3.16 9.01
N ALA A 117 5.15 3.49 9.35
CA ALA A 117 4.83 4.18 10.60
C ALA A 117 5.20 3.34 11.84
N ALA A 118 4.87 2.04 11.83
CA ALA A 118 5.22 1.10 12.90
C ALA A 118 6.75 0.99 13.06
N MET A 119 7.49 0.96 11.96
CA MET A 119 8.95 0.95 11.93
C MET A 119 9.52 2.20 12.61
N LEU A 120 9.03 3.39 12.26
CA LEU A 120 9.46 4.65 12.89
C LEU A 120 9.19 4.66 14.39
N VAL A 121 8.03 4.16 14.82
CA VAL A 121 7.69 4.04 16.25
C VAL A 121 8.63 3.06 16.95
N LEU A 122 8.86 1.87 16.37
CA LEU A 122 9.74 0.85 16.92
C LEU A 122 11.16 1.39 17.12
N TRP A 123 11.75 2.00 16.09
CA TRP A 123 13.09 2.60 16.18
C TRP A 123 13.16 3.73 17.20
N SER A 124 12.12 4.57 17.27
CA SER A 124 12.05 5.64 18.27
C SER A 124 12.04 5.08 19.69
N LEU A 125 11.28 4.02 19.95
CA LEU A 125 11.24 3.35 21.25
C LEU A 125 12.58 2.69 21.60
N ILE A 126 13.25 2.05 20.63
CA ILE A 126 14.59 1.46 20.82
C ILE A 126 15.60 2.55 21.20
N LEU A 127 15.64 3.67 20.45
CA LEU A 127 16.54 4.78 20.71
C LEU A 127 16.32 5.42 22.08
N LEU A 128 15.06 5.55 22.51
CA LEU A 128 14.73 6.07 23.83
C LEU A 128 15.15 5.11 24.94
N THR A 129 15.06 3.79 24.71
CA THR A 129 15.49 2.77 25.68
C THR A 129 17.00 2.72 25.81
N MET A 130 17.75 2.94 24.73
CA MET A 130 19.23 2.95 24.76
C MET A 130 19.83 4.20 25.43
N LYS A 131 19.08 5.30 25.50
CA LYS A 131 19.51 6.56 26.13
C LYS A 131 19.06 6.72 27.59
N ALA A 132 18.18 5.84 28.04
CA ALA A 132 17.67 5.80 29.41
C ALA A 132 18.53 4.88 30.28
#